data_AF-A0A348ZEH8-F1
#
_entry.id   AF-A0A348ZEH8-F1
#
_cell.length_a   1.000
_cell.length_b   1.000
_cell.length_c   1.000
_cell.angle_alpha   90.00
_cell.angle_beta   90.00
_cell.angle_gamma   90.00
#
_symmetry.space_group_name_H-M   'P 1'
#
loop_
_entity.id
_entity.type
_entity.pdbx_description
1 polymer ?
#
loop_
_entity_poly.entity_id
_entity_poly.type
_entity_poly.pdbx_seq_one_letter_code
_entity_poly.pdbx_strand_id
1 'polypeptide(L)' 'GMLHMEIIQERLEREYDLSLITTAPTVVYEVLLENGDVVMVDSPSRLPPVNNIQEMREP' A
#
# COMPACT_ATOMS: atom_id res chain seq x y z
N GLY A 1 7.02 2.67 13.09
CA GLY A 1 6.88 4.14 13.05
C GLY A 1 7.80 4.72 12.00
N MET A 2 7.48 5.87 11.42
CA MET A 2 8.21 6.45 10.26
C MET A 2 9.73 6.56 10.51
N LEU A 3 10.13 6.97 11.71
CA LEU A 3 11.54 7.09 12.10
C LEU A 3 12.33 5.77 12.06
N HIS A 4 11.66 4.63 12.31
CA HIS A 4 12.32 3.33 12.32
C HIS A 4 12.68 2.86 10.89
N MET A 5 11.86 3.26 9.91
CA MET A 5 12.04 2.89 8.51
C MET A 5 13.21 3.65 7.88
N GLU A 6 13.36 4.94 8.22
CA GLU A 6 14.47 5.79 7.75
C GLU A 6 15.84 5.25 8.22
N ILE A 7 15.96 4.88 9.49
CA ILE A 7 17.23 4.37 10.05
C ILE A 7 17.64 3.04 9.41
N ILE A 8 16.69 2.14 9.13
CA ILE A 8 16.97 0.86 8.48
C ILE A 8 17.35 1.06 7.00
N GLN A 9 16.70 1.99 6.31
CA GLN A 9 17.06 2.34 4.93
C GLN A 9 18.50 2.88 4.84
N GLU A 10 18.87 3.87 5.66
CA GLU A 10 20.22 4.47 5.61
C GLU A 10 21.32 3.44 5.93
N ARG A 11 21.05 2.51 6.84
CA ARG A 11 21.98 1.41 7.14
C ARG A 11 22.14 0.42 5.99
N LEU A 12 21.04 0.04 5.33
CA LEU A 12 21.08 -0.92 4.23
C LEU A 12 21.76 -0.35 2.97
N GLU A 13 21.53 0.93 2.66
CA GLU A 13 22.20 1.60 1.54
C GLU A 13 23.71 1.71 1.75
N ARG A 14 24.15 2.04 2.97
CA ARG A 14 25.58 2.21 3.29
C ARG A 14 26.35 0.90 3.47
N GLU A 15 25.74 -0.12 4.09
CA GLU A 15 26.45 -1.37 4.40
C GLU A 15 26.40 -2.40 3.26
N TYR A 16 25.38 -2.37 2.41
CA TYR A 16 25.15 -3.40 1.39
C TYR A 16 25.14 -2.87 -0.06
N ASP A 17 25.38 -1.57 -0.27
CA ASP A 17 25.39 -0.91 -1.60
C ASP A 17 24.10 -1.20 -2.40
N LEU A 18 22.99 -1.41 -1.68
CA LEU A 18 21.68 -1.71 -2.24
C LEU A 18 20.96 -0.40 -2.51
N SER A 19 20.70 -0.08 -3.78
CA SER A 19 19.80 1.01 -4.14
C SER A 19 18.36 0.59 -3.84
N LEU A 20 17.84 1.03 -2.69
CA LEU A 20 16.47 0.77 -2.27
C LEU A 20 15.54 1.81 -2.90
N ILE A 21 14.69 1.41 -3.84
CA ILE A 21 13.60 2.27 -4.33
C ILE A 21 12.47 2.18 -3.30
N THR A 22 12.41 3.18 -2.43
CA THR A 22 11.41 3.26 -1.36
C THR A 22 10.12 3.82 -1.96
N THR A 23 9.27 2.93 -2.45
CA THR A 23 7.93 3.34 -2.93
C THR A 23 7.07 3.76 -1.74
N ALA A 24 6.19 4.75 -1.94
CA ALA A 24 5.31 5.24 -0.89
C ALA A 24 4.63 4.08 -0.13
N PRO A 25 4.57 4.12 1.22
CA PRO A 25 3.91 3.09 2.00
C PRO A 25 2.45 3.03 1.55
N THR A 26 2.08 1.93 0.91
CA THR A 26 0.72 1.76 0.39
C THR A 26 -0.17 1.37 1.57
N VAL A 27 -1.17 2.19 1.87
CA VAL A 27 -2.22 1.82 2.82
C VAL A 27 -3.12 0.77 2.17
N VAL A 28 -3.53 -0.22 2.96
CA VAL A 28 -4.50 -1.22 2.49
C VAL A 28 -5.88 -0.56 2.50
N TYR A 29 -6.50 -0.48 1.34
CA TYR A 29 -7.86 0.06 1.18
C TYR A 29 -8.89 -1.05 1.34
N GLU A 30 -9.95 -0.81 2.10
CA GLU A 30 -11.13 -1.68 2.07
C GLU A 30 -12.12 -1.15 1.02
N VAL A 31 -12.40 -1.97 0.01
CA VAL A 31 -13.35 -1.65 -1.06
C VAL A 31 -14.60 -2.50 -0.85
N LEU A 32 -15.74 -1.86 -0.62
CA LEU A 32 -17.04 -2.50 -0.61
C LEU A 32 -17.59 -2.50 -2.03
N LEU A 33 -17.86 -3.69 -2.56
CA LEU A 33 -18.41 -3.89 -3.88
C LEU A 33 -19.95 -3.80 -3.87
N GLU A 34 -20.57 -3.46 -4.99
CA GLU A 34 -22.04 -3.38 -5.13
C GLU A 34 -22.76 -4.72 -4.85
N ASN A 35 -22.05 -5.85 -4.99
CA ASN A 35 -22.56 -7.17 -4.64
C ASN A 35 -22.52 -7.45 -3.12
N GLY A 36 -22.02 -6.52 -2.30
CA GLY A 36 -21.89 -6.64 -0.85
C GLY A 36 -20.58 -7.29 -0.38
N ASP A 37 -19.67 -7.66 -1.29
CA ASP A 37 -18.37 -8.22 -0.94
C ASP A 37 -17.38 -7.13 -0.52
N VAL A 38 -16.56 -7.42 0.48
CA VAL A 38 -15.47 -6.54 0.93
C VAL A 38 -14.14 -7.08 0.42
N VAL A 39 -13.41 -6.26 -0.34
CA VAL A 39 -12.12 -6.62 -0.91
C VAL A 39 -11.05 -5.70 -0.34
N MET A 40 -9.99 -6.31 0.19
CA MET A 40 -8.80 -5.60 0.67
C MET A 40 -7.85 -5.37 -0.52
N VAL A 41 -7.63 -4.11 -0.86
CA VAL A 41 -6.77 -3.71 -1.98
C VAL A 41 -5.48 -3.10 -1.43
N ASP A 42 -4.38 -3.82 -1.64
CA ASP A 42 -3.03 -3.45 -1.25
C ASP A 42 -2.29 -2.66 -2.34
N SER A 43 -2.86 -2.57 -3.55
CA SER A 43 -2.23 -1.91 -4.69
C SER A 43 -3.28 -1.33 -5.65
N PRO A 44 -3.07 -0.10 -6.15
CA PRO A 44 -4.05 0.56 -7.03
C PRO A 44 -4.26 -0.16 -8.37
N SER A 45 -3.34 -1.04 -8.77
CA SER A 45 -3.48 -1.91 -9.95
C SER A 45 -4.43 -3.09 -9.75
N ARG A 46 -4.76 -3.44 -8.50
CA ARG A 46 -5.76 -4.46 -8.14
C ARG A 46 -7.13 -3.89 -7.84
N LEU A 47 -7.34 -2.58 -8.08
CA LEU A 47 -8.65 -1.97 -7.93
C LEU A 47 -9.64 -2.62 -8.91
N PRO A 48 -10.78 -3.14 -8.40
CA PRO A 48 -11.87 -3.58 -9.26
C PRO A 48 -12.39 -2.41 -10.11
N PRO A 49 -13.06 -2.69 -11.24
CA PRO A 49 -13.63 -1.65 -12.09
C PRO A 49 -14.57 -0.74 -11.28
N VAL A 50 -14.48 0.58 -11.51
CA VAL A 50 -15.18 1.62 -10.73
C VAL A 50 -16.70 1.41 -10.68
N ASN A 51 -17.26 0.76 -11.70
CA ASN A 51 -18.67 0.39 -11.76
C ASN A 51 -19.12 -0.57 -10.67
N ASN A 52 -18.21 -1.35 -10.09
CA ASN A 52 -18.53 -2.33 -9.06
C ASN A 52 -18.20 -1.80 -7.66
N ILE A 53 -17.66 -0.59 -7.53
CA ILE A 53 -17.24 -0.02 -6.25
C ILE A 53 -18.40 0.79 -5.67
N GLN A 54 -18.88 0.36 -4.51
CA GLN A 54 -19.94 1.06 -3.78
C GLN A 54 -19.36 2.01 -2.73
N GLU A 55 -18.33 1.60 -2.00
CA GLU A 55 -17.67 2.42 -0.97
C GLU A 55 -16.18 2.08 -0.87
N MET A 56 -15.33 3.07 -0.60
CA MET A 56 -13.90 2.87 -0.32
C MET A 56 -13.59 3.44 1.06
N ARG A 57 -12.96 2.64 1.92
CA ARG A 57 -12.56 3.03 3.27
C ARG A 57 -11.05 2.98 3.41
N GLU A 58 -10.50 4.04 4.00
CA GLU A 58 -9.10 4.15 4.40
C GLU A 58 -8.96 3.78 5.90
N PRO A 59 -7.87 3.09 6.29
CA PRO A 59 -7.58 2.75 7.69
C PRO A 59 -7.14 3.96 8.54
#